data_AF-A0A941FJ86-F1
#
_entry.id   AF-A0A941FJ86-F1
#
_cell.length_a   1.000
_cell.length_b   1.000
_cell.length_c   1.000
_cell.angle_alpha   90.00
_cell.angle_beta   90.00
_cell.angle_gamma   90.00
#
_symmetry.space_group_name_H-M   'P 1'
#
loop_
_entity.id
_entity.type
_entity.pdbx_description
1 polymer ?
#
loop_
_entity_poly.entity_id
_entity_poly.type
_entity_poly.pdbx_seq_one_letter_code
_entity_poly.pdbx_strand_id
1 'polypeptide(L)'
;MVVNFHIIDWFYFSYPLMLLIRFVFGLGEACLPGAAYKGIANYFPSKQRGTATGIQSTVNTLGPAIAAIAAAIIGAFGWRTVFIVMGIPGIILGLYIWFKFKDNPKDHPKMTKEELAELEEDIENEKSNEEKNSGVSFKELLKTDFMANGVHLVLL
;
A
#
# COMPACT_ATOMS: atom_id res chain seq x y z
N MET A 1 46.72 9.28 18.78
CA MET A 1 46.44 8.06 17.98
C MET A 1 45.44 7.08 18.64
N VAL A 2 44.91 7.35 19.84
CA VAL A 2 43.99 6.42 20.56
C VAL A 2 42.49 6.72 20.34
N VAL A 3 42.15 7.87 19.74
CA VAL A 3 40.75 8.29 19.57
C VAL A 3 40.02 7.55 18.44
N ASN A 4 40.75 6.98 17.46
CA ASN A 4 40.14 6.37 16.27
C ASN A 4 39.46 5.02 16.55
N PHE A 5 39.92 4.24 17.55
CA PHE A 5 39.38 2.89 17.79
C PHE A 5 37.93 2.91 18.29
N HIS A 6 37.60 3.82 19.22
CA HIS A 6 36.23 3.98 19.74
C HIS A 6 35.23 4.50 18.71
N ILE A 7 35.67 5.33 17.76
CA ILE A 7 34.81 5.86 16.69
C ILE A 7 34.46 4.75 15.69
N ILE A 8 35.44 3.89 15.39
CA ILE A 8 35.26 2.73 14.52
C ILE A 8 34.28 1.77 15.19
N ASP A 9 34.48 1.39 16.46
CA ASP A 9 33.56 0.48 17.17
C ASP A 9 32.12 1.03 17.26
N TRP A 10 31.97 2.33 17.50
CA TRP A 10 30.66 3.00 17.48
C TRP A 10 29.98 2.93 16.12
N PHE A 11 30.73 3.11 15.04
CA PHE A 11 30.22 3.05 13.68
C PHE A 11 29.85 1.62 13.28
N TYR A 12 30.68 0.63 13.69
CA TYR A 12 30.45 -0.80 13.45
C TYR A 12 29.20 -1.33 14.15
N PHE A 13 28.86 -0.82 15.34
CA PHE A 13 27.60 -1.19 16.01
C PHE A 13 26.38 -0.38 15.52
N SER A 14 26.55 0.90 15.23
CA SER A 14 25.42 1.78 14.88
C SER A 14 24.93 1.59 13.45
N TYR A 15 25.83 1.30 12.51
CA TYR A 15 25.49 1.19 11.09
C TYR A 15 24.60 -0.03 10.76
N PRO A 16 24.93 -1.27 11.19
CA PRO A 16 24.06 -2.42 10.99
C PRO A 16 22.72 -2.27 11.69
N LEU A 17 22.70 -1.63 12.86
CA LEU A 17 21.46 -1.37 13.61
C LEU A 17 20.54 -0.40 12.83
N MET A 18 21.09 0.66 12.25
CA MET A 18 20.35 1.57 11.36
C MET A 18 19.77 0.83 10.14
N LEU A 19 20.57 -0.04 9.51
CA LEU A 19 20.11 -0.86 8.40
C LEU A 19 18.96 -1.80 8.81
N LEU A 20 19.08 -2.45 9.97
CA LEU A 20 18.04 -3.32 10.51
C LEU A 20 16.73 -2.55 10.77
N ILE A 21 16.81 -1.38 11.41
CA ILE A 21 15.64 -0.52 11.65
C ILE A 21 14.98 -0.14 10.32
N ARG A 22 15.77 0.24 9.31
CA ARG A 22 15.24 0.62 7.99
C ARG A 22 14.62 -0.55 7.24
N PHE A 23 15.20 -1.74 7.40
CA PHE A 23 14.67 -2.97 6.84
C PHE A 23 13.32 -3.35 7.46
N VAL A 24 13.23 -3.36 8.80
CA VAL A 24 11.98 -3.63 9.51
C VAL A 24 10.90 -2.58 9.18
N PHE A 25 11.29 -1.31 9.08
CA PHE A 25 10.39 -0.24 8.66
C PHE A 25 9.87 -0.46 7.24
N GLY A 26 10.75 -0.77 6.29
CA GLY A 26 10.37 -1.06 4.90
C GLY A 26 9.46 -2.28 4.77
N LEU A 27 9.70 -3.33 5.56
CA LEU A 27 8.80 -4.50 5.63
C LEU A 27 7.39 -4.10 6.11
N GLY A 28 7.30 -3.23 7.11
CA GLY A 28 6.02 -2.73 7.61
C GLY A 28 5.24 -1.92 6.58
N GLU A 29 5.92 -1.00 5.88
CA GLU A 29 5.27 -0.15 4.87
C GLU A 29 4.84 -0.92 3.62
N ALA A 30 5.56 -1.98 3.24
CA ALA A 30 5.28 -2.75 2.03
C ALA A 30 3.89 -3.42 2.04
N CYS A 31 3.38 -3.79 3.22
CA CYS A 31 2.08 -4.47 3.35
C CYS A 31 0.88 -3.51 3.19
N LEU A 32 1.06 -2.22 3.49
CA LEU A 32 -0.01 -1.22 3.53
C LEU A 32 -0.75 -1.05 2.20
N PRO A 33 -0.07 -0.82 1.04
CA PRO A 33 -0.78 -0.62 -0.22
C PRO A 33 -1.54 -1.87 -0.65
N GLY A 34 -0.95 -3.07 -0.50
CA GLY A 34 -1.62 -4.33 -0.85
C GLY A 34 -2.88 -4.57 -0.02
N ALA A 35 -2.81 -4.33 1.29
CA ALA A 35 -3.98 -4.41 2.17
C ALA A 35 -5.05 -3.38 1.80
N ALA A 36 -4.66 -2.14 1.48
CA ALA A 36 -5.59 -1.08 1.08
C ALA A 36 -6.33 -1.42 -0.22
N TYR A 37 -5.62 -1.85 -1.26
CA TYR A 37 -6.25 -2.22 -2.54
C TYR A 37 -7.15 -3.45 -2.41
N LYS A 38 -6.74 -4.46 -1.62
CA LYS A 38 -7.61 -5.60 -1.31
C LYS A 38 -8.86 -5.17 -0.55
N GLY A 39 -8.72 -4.26 0.41
CA GLY A 39 -9.85 -3.66 1.12
C GLY A 39 -10.81 -2.96 0.15
N ILE A 40 -10.30 -2.16 -0.79
CA ILE A 40 -11.12 -1.48 -1.79
C ILE A 40 -11.88 -2.49 -2.67
N ALA A 41 -11.22 -3.55 -3.14
CA ALA A 41 -11.86 -4.57 -3.96
C ALA A 41 -12.98 -5.32 -3.20
N ASN A 42 -12.78 -5.58 -1.91
CA ASN A 42 -13.73 -6.32 -1.08
C ASN A 42 -14.90 -5.48 -0.57
N TYR A 43 -14.78 -4.15 -0.51
CA TYR A 43 -15.78 -3.26 0.10
C TYR A 43 -16.53 -2.38 -0.89
N PHE A 44 -15.99 -2.16 -2.09
CA PHE A 44 -16.60 -1.28 -3.08
C PHE A 44 -16.99 -2.05 -4.35
N PRO A 45 -18.21 -1.85 -4.87
CA PRO A 45 -18.60 -2.39 -6.16
C PRO A 45 -17.81 -1.73 -7.29
N SER A 46 -17.65 -2.43 -8.41
CA SER A 46 -16.76 -2.08 -9.53
C SER A 46 -16.98 -0.67 -10.06
N LYS A 47 -18.23 -0.21 -10.04
CA LYS A 47 -18.60 1.16 -10.43
C LYS A 47 -18.01 2.24 -9.54
N GLN A 48 -17.83 1.97 -8.25
CA GLN A 48 -17.29 2.91 -7.26
C GLN A 48 -15.79 2.70 -6.98
N ARG A 49 -15.23 1.54 -7.36
CA ARG A 49 -13.80 1.21 -7.16
C ARG A 49 -12.87 2.27 -7.75
N GLY A 50 -13.20 2.85 -8.91
CA GLY A 50 -12.39 3.90 -9.54
C GLY A 50 -12.25 5.17 -8.70
N THR A 51 -13.30 5.58 -7.99
CA THR A 51 -13.23 6.73 -7.07
C THR A 51 -12.43 6.36 -5.81
N ALA A 52 -12.64 5.17 -5.26
CA ALA A 52 -11.92 4.69 -4.09
C ALA A 52 -10.40 4.58 -4.35
N THR A 53 -10.00 4.05 -5.51
CA THR A 53 -8.58 4.00 -5.91
C THR A 53 -8.00 5.38 -6.23
N GLY A 54 -8.81 6.31 -6.74
CA GLY A 54 -8.41 7.72 -6.91
C GLY A 54 -8.10 8.41 -5.58
N ILE A 55 -8.95 8.19 -4.56
CA ILE A 55 -8.70 8.69 -3.20
C ILE A 55 -7.42 8.06 -2.64
N GLN A 56 -7.25 6.75 -2.78
CA GLN A 56 -6.02 6.06 -2.36
C GLN A 56 -4.77 6.63 -3.04
N SER A 57 -4.87 6.96 -4.33
CA SER A 57 -3.78 7.57 -5.08
C SER A 57 -3.42 8.97 -4.57
N THR A 58 -4.41 9.72 -4.10
CA THR A 58 -4.20 11.05 -3.48
C THR A 58 -3.35 10.94 -2.22
N VAL A 59 -3.48 9.86 -1.45
CA VAL A 59 -2.66 9.62 -0.25
C VAL A 59 -1.16 9.56 -0.59
N ASN A 60 -0.80 8.94 -1.72
CA ASN A 60 0.60 8.80 -2.14
C ASN A 60 1.27 10.16 -2.42
N THR A 61 0.51 11.17 -2.83
CA THR A 61 1.02 12.52 -3.09
C THR A 61 0.89 13.41 -1.86
N LEU A 62 -0.23 13.31 -1.14
CA LEU A 62 -0.53 14.18 0.00
C LEU A 62 0.28 13.80 1.25
N GLY A 63 0.54 12.51 1.47
CA GLY A 63 1.31 12.01 2.60
C GLY A 63 2.71 12.64 2.70
N PRO A 64 3.54 12.57 1.64
CA PRO A 64 4.85 13.23 1.61
C PRO A 64 4.77 14.76 1.79
N ALA A 65 3.72 15.40 1.26
CA ALA A 65 3.53 16.84 1.43
C ALA A 65 3.27 17.23 2.89
N ILE A 66 2.47 16.44 3.62
CA ILE A 66 2.26 16.63 5.06
C ILE A 66 3.54 16.28 5.83
N ALA A 67 4.25 15.23 5.44
CA ALA A 67 5.51 14.84 6.05
C ALA A 67 6.60 15.93 5.91
N ALA A 68 6.53 16.82 4.91
CA ALA A 68 7.44 17.95 4.79
C ALA A 68 7.37 18.92 5.98
N ILE A 69 6.24 19.00 6.68
CA ILE A 69 6.08 19.79 7.92
C ILE A 69 7.01 19.27 9.03
N ALA A 70 7.38 17.98 8.99
CA ALA A 70 8.33 17.40 9.94
C ALA A 70 9.67 18.15 9.92
N ALA A 71 10.12 18.67 8.77
CA ALA A 71 11.37 19.43 8.70
C ALA A 71 11.32 20.70 9.58
N ALA A 72 10.19 21.41 9.60
CA ALA A 72 10.00 22.58 10.46
C ALA A 72 9.98 22.19 11.95
N ILE A 73 9.36 21.06 12.29
CA ILE A 73 9.33 20.52 13.65
C ILE A 73 10.73 20.13 14.12
N ILE A 74 11.53 19.50 13.25
CA ILE A 74 12.92 19.14 13.56
C ILE A 74 13.73 20.40 13.86
N GLY A 75 13.56 21.46 13.06
CA GLY A 75 14.29 22.71 13.24
C GLY A 75 14.00 23.42 14.57
N ALA A 76 12.77 23.29 15.10
CA ALA A 76 12.37 23.97 16.33
C ALA A 76 12.51 23.10 17.60
N PHE A 77 12.18 21.81 17.52
CA PHE A 77 12.02 20.92 18.69
C PHE A 77 12.85 19.64 18.59
N GLY A 78 13.69 19.51 17.55
CA GLY A 78 14.51 18.34 17.31
C GLY A 78 13.74 17.14 16.74
N TRP A 79 14.50 16.15 16.27
CA TRP A 79 13.98 14.99 15.55
C TRP A 79 13.13 14.04 16.41
N ARG A 80 13.38 13.98 17.73
CA ARG A 80 12.63 13.12 18.65
C ARG A 80 11.15 13.49 18.71
N THR A 81 10.86 14.79 18.61
CA THR A 81 9.50 15.33 18.67
C THR A 81 8.68 14.93 17.44
N VAL A 82 9.31 14.75 16.27
CA VAL A 82 8.63 14.27 15.06
C VAL A 82 8.07 12.87 15.26
N PHE A 83 8.83 11.97 15.89
CA PHE A 83 8.37 10.60 16.15
C PHE A 83 7.15 10.58 17.08
N ILE A 84 7.07 11.51 18.02
CA ILE A 84 5.92 11.64 18.92
C ILE A 84 4.72 12.21 18.14
N VAL A 85 4.91 13.34 17.45
CA VAL A 85 3.84 14.07 16.76
C VAL A 85 3.28 13.31 15.57
N MET A 86 4.10 12.60 14.81
CA MET A 86 3.67 11.82 13.64
C MET A 86 3.35 10.36 13.99
N GLY A 87 4.10 9.77 14.94
CA GLY A 87 3.96 8.35 15.28
C GLY A 87 2.75 8.04 16.16
N ILE A 88 2.49 8.85 17.21
CA ILE A 88 1.37 8.59 18.12
C ILE A 88 0.01 8.64 17.40
N PRO A 89 -0.30 9.68 16.59
CA PRO A 89 -1.56 9.68 15.83
C PRO A 89 -1.67 8.51 14.86
N GLY A 90 -0.57 8.09 14.24
CA GLY A 90 -0.53 6.92 13.37
C GLY A 90 -0.90 5.63 14.10
N ILE A 91 -0.36 5.42 15.30
CA ILE A 91 -0.70 4.26 16.14
C ILE A 91 -2.17 4.31 16.57
N ILE A 92 -2.65 5.48 16.99
CA ILE A 92 -4.06 5.65 17.39
C ILE A 92 -4.99 5.33 16.22
N LEU A 93 -4.69 5.84 15.02
CA LEU A 93 -5.48 5.58 13.82
C LEU A 93 -5.41 4.10 13.42
N GLY A 94 -4.23 3.49 13.50
CA GLY A 94 -4.05 2.06 13.22
C GLY A 94 -4.88 1.18 14.17
N LEU A 95 -4.86 1.48 15.47
CA LEU A 95 -5.70 0.80 16.46
C LEU A 95 -7.19 1.05 16.21
N TYR A 96 -7.56 2.29 15.86
CA TYR A 96 -8.94 2.62 15.52
C TYR A 96 -9.44 1.80 14.34
N ILE A 97 -8.66 1.70 13.26
CA ILE A 97 -8.96 0.86 12.11
C ILE A 97 -9.03 -0.60 12.54
N TRP A 98 -8.05 -1.10 13.29
CA TRP A 98 -8.04 -2.49 13.77
C TRP A 98 -9.31 -2.89 14.54
N PHE A 99 -9.85 -2.00 15.37
CA PHE A 99 -11.06 -2.30 16.16
C PHE A 99 -12.38 -2.02 15.42
N LYS A 100 -12.38 -1.15 14.40
CA LYS A 100 -13.61 -0.70 13.73
C LYS A 100 -13.81 -1.30 12.34
N PHE A 101 -12.73 -1.57 11.61
CA PHE A 101 -12.80 -2.25 10.32
C PHE A 101 -12.99 -3.73 10.59
N LYS A 102 -14.19 -4.24 10.28
CA LYS A 102 -14.44 -5.69 10.26
C LYS A 102 -13.87 -6.26 8.97
N ASP A 103 -13.62 -7.56 8.93
CA ASP A 103 -13.13 -8.21 7.71
C ASP A 103 -14.25 -8.46 6.69
N ASN A 104 -15.51 -8.47 7.13
CA ASN A 104 -16.65 -8.81 6.29
C ASN A 104 -17.47 -7.56 5.91
N PRO A 105 -17.65 -7.26 4.61
CA PRO A 105 -18.42 -6.10 4.18
C PRO A 105 -19.89 -6.20 4.59
N LYS A 106 -20.42 -7.42 4.77
CA LYS A 106 -21.78 -7.69 5.29
C LYS A 106 -22.03 -7.19 6.71
N ASP A 107 -20.97 -7.06 7.51
CA ASP A 107 -21.05 -6.62 8.90
C ASP A 107 -20.89 -5.10 9.05
N HIS A 108 -20.72 -4.38 7.94
CA HIS A 108 -20.51 -2.95 7.93
C HIS A 108 -21.86 -2.21 8.02
N PRO A 109 -22.11 -1.42 9.09
CA PRO A 109 -23.43 -0.84 9.38
C PRO A 109 -23.91 0.24 8.38
N LYS A 110 -23.07 0.62 7.42
CA LYS A 110 -23.39 1.63 6.39
C LYS A 110 -23.57 1.04 4.99
N MET A 111 -23.46 -0.28 4.80
CA MET A 111 -23.60 -0.87 3.48
C MET A 111 -25.08 -1.06 3.14
N THR A 112 -25.50 -0.51 2.00
CA THR A 112 -26.89 -0.62 1.56
C THR A 112 -27.13 -2.00 0.95
N LYS A 113 -28.36 -2.52 0.98
CA LYS A 113 -28.68 -3.87 0.47
C LYS A 113 -28.41 -3.97 -1.03
N GLU A 114 -28.62 -2.86 -1.75
CA GLU A 114 -28.37 -2.72 -3.17
C GLU A 114 -26.87 -2.78 -3.49
N GLU A 115 -26.03 -2.09 -2.71
CA GLU A 115 -24.56 -2.12 -2.87
C GLU A 115 -23.98 -3.50 -2.56
N LEU A 116 -24.56 -4.21 -1.59
CA LEU A 116 -24.18 -5.59 -1.26
C LEU A 116 -24.52 -6.56 -2.39
N ALA A 117 -25.68 -6.41 -3.02
CA ALA A 117 -26.07 -7.24 -4.17
C ALA A 117 -25.16 -6.99 -5.39
N GLU A 118 -24.85 -5.72 -5.69
CA GLU A 118 -23.93 -5.35 -6.78
C GLU A 118 -22.52 -5.91 -6.54
N LEU A 119 -22.04 -5.87 -5.29
CA LEU A 119 -20.74 -6.45 -4.91
C LEU A 119 -20.72 -7.99 -5.06
N GLU A 120 -21.78 -8.68 -4.68
CA GLU A 120 -21.89 -10.15 -4.83
C GLU A 120 -21.88 -10.56 -6.31
N GLU A 121 -22.62 -9.84 -7.15
CA GLU A 121 -22.64 -10.05 -8.61
C GLU A 121 -21.26 -9.82 -9.24
N ASP A 122 -20.55 -8.76 -8.83
CA ASP A 122 -19.19 -8.47 -9.29
C ASP A 122 -18.19 -9.58 -8.91
N ILE A 123 -18.26 -10.09 -7.67
CA ILE A 123 -17.40 -11.18 -7.21
C ILE A 123 -17.67 -12.48 -8.00
N GLU A 124 -18.93 -12.75 -8.35
CA GLU A 124 -19.31 -13.93 -9.14
C GLU A 124 -18.84 -13.82 -10.59
N ASN A 125 -18.98 -12.63 -11.20
CA ASN A 125 -18.46 -12.32 -12.53
C ASN A 125 -16.93 -12.40 -12.61
N GLU A 126 -16.21 -11.95 -11.57
CA GLU A 126 -14.74 -12.07 -11.49
C GLU A 126 -14.30 -13.54 -11.44
N LYS A 127 -14.93 -14.36 -10.59
CA LYS A 127 -14.63 -15.80 -10.51
C LYS A 127 -14.89 -16.54 -11.81
N SER A 128 -16.00 -16.22 -12.48
CA SER A 128 -16.35 -16.79 -13.78
C SER A 128 -15.32 -16.44 -14.86
N ASN A 129 -14.82 -15.20 -14.87
CA ASN A 129 -13.76 -14.78 -15.78
C ASN A 129 -12.40 -15.40 -15.44
N GLU A 130 -12.05 -15.58 -14.16
CA GLU A 130 -10.83 -16.30 -13.75
C GLU A 130 -10.86 -17.77 -14.19
N GLU A 131 -11.97 -18.47 -13.98
CA GLU A 131 -12.13 -19.85 -14.45
C GLU A 131 -12.01 -19.94 -15.98
N LYS A 132 -12.64 -19.02 -16.71
CA LYS A 132 -12.57 -18.95 -18.17
C LYS A 132 -11.15 -18.64 -18.69
N ASN A 133 -10.41 -17.76 -18.01
CA ASN A 133 -9.04 -17.39 -18.37
C ASN A 133 -7.99 -18.41 -17.90
N SER A 134 -8.27 -19.20 -16.87
CA SER A 134 -7.38 -20.27 -16.39
C SER A 134 -7.17 -21.39 -17.42
N GLY A 135 -8.07 -21.51 -18.40
CA GLY A 135 -7.93 -22.38 -19.56
C GLY A 135 -6.99 -21.85 -20.66
N VAL A 136 -6.61 -20.56 -20.63
CA VAL A 136 -5.73 -19.94 -21.62
C VAL A 136 -4.29 -20.01 -21.12
N SER A 137 -3.50 -20.92 -21.70
CA SER A 137 -2.10 -21.12 -21.32
C SER A 137 -1.27 -19.87 -21.64
N PHE A 138 -0.35 -19.47 -20.75
CA PHE A 138 0.62 -18.37 -20.97
C PHE A 138 1.38 -18.50 -22.30
N LYS A 139 1.54 -19.73 -22.82
CA LYS A 139 2.12 -20.02 -24.14
C LYS A 139 1.24 -19.54 -25.31
N GLU A 140 -0.07 -19.49 -25.15
CA GLU A 140 -1.02 -19.02 -26.16
C GLU A 140 -1.03 -17.49 -26.24
N LEU A 141 -0.95 -16.79 -25.10
CA LEU A 141 -0.82 -15.33 -25.03
C LEU A 141 0.48 -14.83 -25.67
N LEU A 142 1.60 -15.52 -25.43
CA LEU A 142 2.87 -15.20 -26.09
C LEU A 142 2.84 -15.45 -27.61
N LYS A 143 1.95 -16.31 -28.11
CA LYS A 143 1.80 -16.57 -29.54
C LYS A 143 0.87 -15.57 -30.25
N THR A 144 -0.14 -15.05 -29.57
CA THR A 144 -1.19 -14.24 -30.19
C THR A 144 -0.84 -12.75 -30.29
N ASP A 145 -0.28 -12.14 -29.24
CA ASP A 145 -0.03 -10.68 -29.24
C ASP A 145 1.41 -10.29 -29.63
N PHE A 146 2.42 -11.07 -29.22
CA PHE A 146 3.83 -10.73 -29.49
C PHE A 146 4.21 -10.88 -30.97
N MET A 147 3.65 -11.87 -31.68
CA MET A 147 3.95 -12.09 -33.11
C MET A 147 3.13 -11.20 -34.05
N ALA A 148 1.93 -10.75 -33.67
CA ALA A 148 1.03 -10.05 -34.59
C ALA A 148 1.29 -8.52 -34.66
N ASN A 149 1.60 -7.87 -33.52
CA ASN A 149 1.65 -6.40 -33.46
C ASN A 149 2.96 -5.81 -32.87
N GLY A 150 3.86 -6.64 -32.33
CA GLY A 150 5.11 -6.16 -31.70
C GLY A 150 6.13 -5.53 -32.66
N VAL A 151 6.08 -5.87 -33.95
CA VAL A 151 7.03 -5.34 -34.95
C VAL A 151 6.62 -3.97 -35.50
N HIS A 152 5.32 -3.65 -35.50
CA HIS A 152 4.81 -2.40 -36.06
C HIS A 152 4.93 -1.19 -35.10
N LEU A 153 4.99 -1.43 -33.79
CA LEU A 153 4.98 -0.37 -32.76
C LEU A 153 6.38 0.16 -32.39
N VAL A 154 7.45 -0.51 -32.82
CA VAL A 154 8.85 -0.10 -32.56
C VAL A 154 9.48 0.62 -33.76
N LEU A 155 8.81 0.61 -34.91
CA LEU A 155 9.30 1.21 -36.17
C LEU A 155 8.53 2.46 -36.62
N LEU A 156 7.68 3.03 -35.75
CA LEU A 156 7.02 4.33 -35.92
C LEU A 156 7.45 5.27 -34.80
#